data_AF-B0JK11-F1
#
_entry.id   AF-B0JK11-F1
#
_cell.length_a   1.000
_cell.length_b   1.000
_cell.length_c   1.000
_cell.angle_alpha   90.00
_cell.angle_beta   90.00
_cell.angle_gamma   90.00
#
_symmetry.space_group_name_H-M   'P 1'
#
loop_
_entity.id
_entity.type
_entity.pdbx_description
1 polymer ?
#
loop_
_entity_poly.entity_id
_entity_poly.type
_entity_poly.pdbx_seq_one_letter_code
_entity_poly.pdbx_strand_id
1 'polypeptide(L)'
;MFLGVNPHRGMSGFERIFDRAMGLYTTPERIYLSSRYQIWQLDNVLSSEQLYNGYDKLYIPRISYTTGDLDIHDLAIENLSERIIFISTMLNCLATVSDRHSCIPLWKPSFISALVNEDRCHLNGLALVDGKARYVTACSQSDVVDGWRDRRQTGGCVIDIQSNEVIATGLSMPHSPRFYQGKLWLLNAGTGYFGYIDQNKGIFEPVTFCPGFLRGLAFVRNYAIVGLSKSRGGDKTFSGLILDDNLMAKEAEPRCGLLIIDLKTGEVVHWIRLEGEVTELYDIQVLEGVKRPQALGFQNDDISKIITLDPISPLVGGNIANNQPDTSPADTLYRQAYTLQKQLKLEEAIALYQQLINQSPQYAAAWHQLGASHLCK
;
A
#
# COMPACT_ATOMS: atom_id res chain seq x y z
N MET A 1 -6.35 1.97 10.88
CA MET A 1 -6.75 3.29 11.41
C MET A 1 -6.61 4.31 10.29
N PHE A 2 -7.59 5.18 10.10
CA PHE A 2 -7.51 6.35 9.23
C PHE A 2 -7.19 7.58 10.06
N LEU A 3 -6.25 8.39 9.57
CA LEU A 3 -5.92 9.69 10.13
C LEU A 3 -6.16 10.76 9.07
N GLY A 4 -6.74 11.88 9.48
CA GLY A 4 -7.11 12.97 8.59
C GLY A 4 -7.34 14.26 9.36
N VAL A 5 -8.05 15.19 8.72
CA VAL A 5 -8.38 16.51 9.27
C VAL A 5 -9.88 16.75 9.28
N ASN A 6 -10.37 17.34 10.36
CA ASN A 6 -11.77 17.74 10.48
C ASN A 6 -11.98 19.17 9.89
N PRO A 7 -13.24 19.62 9.70
CA PRO A 7 -13.52 20.96 9.15
C PRO A 7 -12.93 22.14 9.95
N HIS A 8 -12.61 21.93 11.23
CA HIS A 8 -11.98 22.92 12.09
C HIS A 8 -10.44 22.82 12.09
N ARG A 9 -9.86 22.07 11.14
CA ARG A 9 -8.41 21.82 10.99
C ARG A 9 -7.77 21.08 12.18
N GLY A 10 -8.57 20.42 13.02
CA GLY A 10 -8.08 19.47 14.02
C GLY A 10 -7.91 18.07 13.43
N MET A 11 -7.28 17.18 14.20
CA MET A 11 -7.10 15.77 13.79
C MET A 11 -8.45 15.04 13.74
N SER A 12 -8.62 14.17 12.76
CA SER A 12 -9.73 13.21 12.67
C SER A 12 -9.15 11.80 12.66
N GLY A 13 -9.66 10.94 13.53
CA GLY A 13 -9.33 9.51 13.55
C GLY A 13 -10.58 8.68 13.26
N PHE A 14 -10.41 7.57 12.53
CA PHE A 14 -11.46 6.59 12.35
C PHE A 14 -10.87 5.18 12.32
N GLU A 15 -11.49 4.24 13.03
CA GLU A 15 -10.98 2.88 13.13
C GLU A 15 -12.00 1.83 12.68
N ARG A 16 -11.45 0.76 12.12
CA ARG A 16 -12.14 -0.48 11.78
C ARG A 16 -11.21 -1.64 12.08
N ILE A 17 -11.80 -2.73 12.56
CA ILE A 17 -11.07 -3.92 12.98
C ILE A 17 -11.12 -4.95 11.86
N PHE A 18 -9.93 -5.39 11.48
CA PHE A 18 -9.71 -6.59 10.67
C PHE A 18 -8.71 -7.45 11.44
N ASP A 19 -9.00 -8.74 11.58
CA ASP A 19 -8.13 -9.66 12.33
C ASP A 19 -6.75 -9.72 11.68
N ARG A 20 -5.70 -9.39 12.45
CA ARG A 20 -4.30 -9.34 11.98
C ARG A 20 -4.12 -8.54 10.68
N ALA A 21 -4.60 -7.29 10.65
CA ALA A 21 -4.36 -6.36 9.55
C ALA A 21 -2.84 -6.12 9.37
N MET A 22 -2.33 -6.30 8.15
CA MET A 22 -0.90 -6.24 7.86
C MET A 22 -0.60 -5.27 6.70
N GLY A 23 -0.27 -5.78 5.51
CA GLY A 23 0.09 -4.99 4.33
C GLY A 23 -1.09 -4.22 3.75
N LEU A 24 -0.81 -3.00 3.27
CA LEU A 24 -1.79 -2.10 2.68
C LEU A 24 -1.32 -1.60 1.31
N TYR A 25 -2.27 -1.39 0.40
CA TYR A 25 -2.05 -0.58 -0.80
C TYR A 25 -3.28 0.27 -1.04
N THR A 26 -3.10 1.54 -1.43
CA THR A 26 -4.23 2.45 -1.59
C THR A 26 -4.14 3.32 -2.84
N THR A 27 -5.30 3.60 -3.40
CA THR A 27 -5.58 4.78 -4.23
C THR A 27 -6.63 5.63 -3.51
N PRO A 28 -6.95 6.85 -3.98
CA PRO A 28 -8.01 7.65 -3.38
C PRO A 28 -9.38 6.94 -3.37
N GLU A 29 -9.62 6.02 -4.30
CA GLU A 29 -10.89 5.33 -4.47
C GLU A 29 -10.91 3.89 -3.95
N ARG A 30 -9.74 3.32 -3.61
CA ARG A 30 -9.65 1.90 -3.27
C ARG A 30 -8.55 1.59 -2.27
N ILE A 31 -8.84 0.65 -1.38
CA ILE A 31 -7.91 0.12 -0.40
C ILE A 31 -7.82 -1.39 -0.57
N TYR A 32 -6.61 -1.91 -0.65
CA TYR A 32 -6.31 -3.33 -0.52
C TYR A 32 -5.65 -3.55 0.83
N LEU A 33 -6.11 -4.56 1.56
CA LEU A 33 -5.65 -4.86 2.91
C LEU A 33 -5.47 -6.37 3.08
N SER A 34 -4.29 -6.83 3.46
CA SER A 34 -4.14 -8.20 3.96
C SER A 34 -4.55 -8.29 5.43
N SER A 35 -5.23 -9.38 5.74
CA SER A 35 -5.59 -9.80 7.10
C SER A 35 -5.12 -11.24 7.34
N ARG A 36 -5.43 -11.80 8.51
CA ARG A 36 -4.93 -13.13 8.92
C ARG A 36 -5.07 -14.22 7.85
N TYR A 37 -6.19 -14.26 7.14
CA TYR A 37 -6.45 -15.29 6.13
C TYR A 37 -7.18 -14.75 4.89
N GLN A 38 -7.15 -13.43 4.68
CA GLN A 38 -7.76 -12.80 3.51
C GLN A 38 -6.92 -11.66 2.94
N ILE A 39 -7.18 -11.34 1.66
CA ILE A 39 -6.94 -10.03 1.10
C ILE A 39 -8.29 -9.39 0.81
N TRP A 40 -8.54 -8.23 1.41
CA TRP A 40 -9.73 -7.41 1.21
C TRP A 40 -9.49 -6.34 0.16
N GLN A 41 -10.49 -6.11 -0.68
CA GLN A 41 -10.63 -4.89 -1.46
C GLN A 41 -11.80 -4.07 -0.91
N LEU A 42 -11.54 -2.82 -0.54
CA LEU A 42 -12.55 -1.85 -0.13
C LEU A 42 -12.60 -0.72 -1.16
N ASP A 43 -13.80 -0.39 -1.62
CA ASP A 43 -14.01 0.66 -2.62
C ASP A 43 -14.75 1.84 -2.00
N ASN A 44 -14.35 3.06 -2.36
CA ASN A 44 -15.10 4.26 -2.03
C ASN A 44 -16.45 4.26 -2.76
N VAL A 45 -17.52 4.58 -2.03
CA VAL A 45 -18.88 4.64 -2.60
C VAL A 45 -19.43 6.04 -2.76
N LEU A 46 -18.72 7.06 -2.29
CA LEU A 46 -19.14 8.45 -2.41
C LEU A 46 -18.71 9.00 -3.77
N SER A 47 -19.61 9.73 -4.43
CA SER A 47 -19.23 10.54 -5.59
C SER A 47 -18.33 11.72 -5.18
N SER A 48 -17.75 12.40 -6.17
CA SER A 48 -16.98 13.63 -5.92
C SER A 48 -17.83 14.64 -5.12
N GLU A 49 -17.21 15.29 -4.13
CA GLU A 49 -17.83 16.28 -3.22
C GLU A 49 -18.94 15.75 -2.31
N GLN A 50 -19.41 14.52 -2.49
CA GLN A 50 -20.38 13.91 -1.59
C GLN A 50 -19.73 13.64 -0.23
N LEU A 51 -20.47 13.98 0.83
CA LEU A 51 -20.10 13.65 2.20
C LEU A 51 -21.05 12.61 2.78
N TYR A 52 -20.52 11.73 3.63
CA TYR A 52 -21.30 10.84 4.47
C TYR A 52 -20.92 11.07 5.92
N ASN A 53 -21.86 11.52 6.76
CA ASN A 53 -21.61 11.90 8.16
C ASN A 53 -20.41 12.87 8.35
N GLY A 54 -20.18 13.75 7.37
CA GLY A 54 -19.06 14.71 7.38
C GLY A 54 -17.69 14.14 7.02
N TYR A 55 -17.63 12.93 6.46
CA TYR A 55 -16.44 12.30 5.89
C TYR A 55 -16.50 12.35 4.37
N ASP A 56 -15.36 12.57 3.72
CA ASP A 56 -15.24 12.79 2.26
C ASP A 56 -14.95 11.51 1.46
N LYS A 57 -14.70 10.40 2.16
CA LYS A 57 -14.64 9.05 1.59
C LYS A 57 -15.32 8.04 2.52
N LEU A 58 -16.02 7.08 1.91
CA LEU A 58 -16.62 5.93 2.60
C LEU A 58 -16.17 4.65 1.90
N TYR A 59 -15.16 3.98 2.43
CA TYR A 59 -14.66 2.72 1.89
C TYR A 59 -15.49 1.54 2.39
N ILE A 60 -15.91 0.66 1.49
CA ILE A 60 -16.71 -0.52 1.84
C ILE A 60 -16.08 -1.78 1.25
N PRO A 61 -15.94 -2.88 2.01
CA PRO A 61 -15.52 -4.16 1.46
C PRO A 61 -16.38 -4.59 0.27
N ARG A 62 -15.74 -4.93 -0.85
CA ARG A 62 -16.38 -5.39 -2.09
C ARG A 62 -15.91 -6.78 -2.51
N ILE A 63 -14.62 -7.07 -2.34
CA ILE A 63 -14.02 -8.35 -2.72
C ILE A 63 -13.19 -8.85 -1.55
N SER A 64 -13.22 -10.17 -1.35
CA SER A 64 -12.34 -10.87 -0.44
C SER A 64 -11.77 -12.11 -1.13
N TYR A 65 -10.46 -12.27 -1.08
CA TYR A 65 -9.78 -13.51 -1.45
C TYR A 65 -9.40 -14.23 -0.17
N THR A 66 -9.93 -15.43 0.05
CA THR A 66 -9.55 -16.26 1.21
C THR A 66 -8.26 -17.01 0.88
N THR A 67 -7.17 -16.68 1.56
CA THR A 67 -5.83 -17.20 1.29
C THR A 67 -5.40 -18.29 2.27
N GLY A 68 -5.99 -18.34 3.46
CA GLY A 68 -5.37 -19.02 4.61
C GLY A 68 -4.20 -18.20 5.19
N ASP A 69 -3.52 -18.74 6.20
CA ASP A 69 -2.44 -18.03 6.92
C ASP A 69 -1.13 -18.05 6.12
N LEU A 70 -1.10 -17.26 5.05
CA LEU A 70 0.08 -17.04 4.22
C LEU A 70 1.05 -16.02 4.81
N ASP A 71 0.67 -15.41 5.94
CA ASP A 71 1.36 -14.32 6.63
C ASP A 71 1.77 -13.23 5.61
N ILE A 72 0.78 -12.51 5.07
CA ILE A 72 0.97 -11.58 3.95
C ILE A 72 1.43 -10.23 4.48
N HIS A 73 2.75 -10.00 4.46
CA HIS A 73 3.38 -8.81 5.07
C HIS A 73 3.24 -7.54 4.21
N ASP A 74 3.37 -7.65 2.90
CA ASP A 74 3.32 -6.50 1.99
C ASP A 74 2.58 -6.89 0.71
N LEU A 75 1.85 -5.94 0.12
CA LEU A 75 1.11 -6.14 -1.11
C LEU A 75 1.07 -4.86 -1.93
N ALA A 76 0.95 -5.00 -3.25
CA ALA A 76 0.82 -3.89 -4.16
C ALA A 76 -0.01 -4.27 -5.38
N ILE A 77 -0.42 -3.26 -6.15
CA ILE A 77 -1.07 -3.43 -7.44
C ILE A 77 -0.08 -3.05 -8.53
N GLU A 78 0.11 -3.93 -9.52
CA GLU A 78 0.90 -3.59 -10.69
C GLU A 78 0.13 -2.63 -11.62
N ASN A 79 0.75 -1.52 -12.03
CA ASN A 79 0.04 -0.42 -12.68
C ASN A 79 -0.64 -0.78 -14.01
N LEU A 80 0.00 -1.62 -14.84
CA LEU A 80 -0.50 -1.92 -16.20
C LEU A 80 -1.48 -3.10 -16.24
N SER A 81 -1.28 -4.08 -15.37
CA SER A 81 -2.09 -5.31 -15.32
C SER A 81 -3.21 -5.24 -14.30
N GLU A 82 -3.20 -4.23 -13.42
CA GLU A 82 -4.06 -4.12 -12.22
C GLU A 82 -4.02 -5.38 -11.33
N ARG A 83 -2.95 -6.18 -11.46
CA ARG A 83 -2.79 -7.44 -10.74
C ARG A 83 -2.38 -7.18 -9.30
N ILE A 84 -3.09 -7.80 -8.36
CA ILE A 84 -2.67 -7.89 -6.96
C ILE A 84 -1.44 -8.79 -6.88
N ILE A 85 -0.33 -8.25 -6.39
CA ILE A 85 0.85 -9.03 -6.04
C ILE A 85 1.18 -8.83 -4.57
N PHE A 86 1.67 -9.88 -3.92
CA PHE A 86 1.94 -9.84 -2.49
C PHE A 86 3.07 -10.76 -2.10
N ILE A 87 3.68 -10.47 -0.96
CA ILE A 87 4.68 -11.31 -0.32
C ILE A 87 3.98 -12.29 0.60
N SER A 88 4.21 -13.58 0.38
CA SER A 88 3.91 -14.60 1.39
C SER A 88 5.19 -14.91 2.16
N THR A 89 5.20 -14.51 3.42
CA THR A 89 6.29 -14.85 4.34
C THR A 89 6.32 -16.36 4.59
N MET A 90 5.14 -16.96 4.79
CA MET A 90 4.99 -18.40 5.04
C MET A 90 5.51 -19.28 3.88
N LEU A 91 5.35 -18.83 2.63
CA LEU A 91 5.81 -19.56 1.45
C LEU A 91 7.15 -19.04 0.90
N ASN A 92 7.73 -17.99 1.50
CA ASN A 92 8.96 -17.32 1.07
C ASN A 92 8.93 -16.87 -0.40
N CYS A 93 7.80 -16.34 -0.87
CA CYS A 93 7.60 -16.06 -2.29
C CYS A 93 6.81 -14.78 -2.56
N LEU A 94 6.97 -14.24 -3.76
CA LEU A 94 6.02 -13.31 -4.37
C LEU A 94 4.89 -14.13 -5.00
N ALA A 95 3.65 -13.75 -4.76
CA ALA A 95 2.47 -14.45 -5.25
C ALA A 95 1.38 -13.46 -5.73
N THR A 96 0.35 -14.00 -6.38
CA THR A 96 -0.90 -13.31 -6.72
C THR A 96 -2.10 -14.11 -6.22
N VAL A 97 -3.27 -13.47 -6.17
CA VAL A 97 -4.53 -14.12 -5.80
C VAL A 97 -4.91 -15.25 -6.78
N SER A 98 -5.66 -16.23 -6.28
CA SER A 98 -6.29 -17.29 -7.07
C SER A 98 -7.79 -17.30 -6.78
N ASP A 99 -8.60 -17.66 -7.77
CA ASP A 99 -10.05 -17.85 -7.64
C ASP A 99 -10.44 -19.24 -7.10
N ARG A 100 -9.47 -20.17 -7.02
CA ARG A 100 -9.69 -21.58 -6.64
C ARG A 100 -8.78 -22.09 -5.51
N HIS A 101 -7.64 -21.45 -5.31
CA HIS A 101 -6.62 -21.87 -4.34
C HIS A 101 -6.22 -20.69 -3.44
N SER A 102 -5.35 -20.97 -2.46
CA SER A 102 -4.81 -19.93 -1.57
C SER A 102 -4.08 -18.80 -2.29
N CYS A 103 -3.28 -19.13 -3.32
CA CYS A 103 -2.55 -18.16 -4.14
C CYS A 103 -1.94 -18.82 -5.39
N ILE A 104 -1.35 -18.02 -6.27
CA ILE A 104 -0.47 -18.45 -7.36
C ILE A 104 0.93 -17.88 -7.09
N PRO A 105 1.94 -18.71 -6.75
CA PRO A 105 3.31 -18.26 -6.63
C PRO A 105 3.86 -17.75 -7.96
N LEU A 106 4.54 -16.62 -7.95
CA LEU A 106 5.11 -15.94 -9.13
C LEU A 106 6.63 -15.99 -9.16
N TRP A 107 7.27 -15.89 -7.99
CA TRP A 107 8.72 -15.86 -7.85
C TRP A 107 9.15 -16.25 -6.43
N LYS A 108 10.32 -16.86 -6.27
CA LYS A 108 10.96 -17.10 -4.98
C LYS A 108 12.47 -16.81 -5.06
N PRO A 109 13.14 -16.46 -3.96
CA PRO A 109 14.59 -16.33 -3.94
C PRO A 109 15.29 -17.62 -4.39
N SER A 110 16.46 -17.48 -5.02
CA SER A 110 17.27 -18.62 -5.50
C SER A 110 17.66 -19.60 -4.39
N PHE A 111 17.92 -19.11 -3.18
CA PHE A 111 18.34 -19.92 -2.04
C PHE A 111 17.21 -20.72 -1.38
N ILE A 112 15.93 -20.44 -1.70
CA ILE A 112 14.80 -21.21 -1.16
C ILE A 112 14.63 -22.50 -1.96
N SER A 113 14.81 -23.66 -1.35
CA SER A 113 14.79 -24.94 -2.08
C SER A 113 13.39 -25.37 -2.53
N ALA A 114 12.34 -25.05 -1.76
CA ALA A 114 10.97 -25.48 -2.05
C ALA A 114 9.92 -24.47 -1.54
N LEU A 115 8.74 -24.46 -2.19
CA LEU A 115 7.56 -23.74 -1.72
C LEU A 115 6.78 -24.64 -0.76
N VAL A 116 7.05 -24.48 0.52
CA VAL A 116 6.40 -25.21 1.61
C VAL A 116 5.95 -24.22 2.67
N ASN A 117 5.01 -24.62 3.54
CA ASN A 117 4.47 -23.79 4.61
C ASN A 117 5.47 -23.66 5.77
N GLU A 118 6.61 -23.06 5.50
CA GLU A 118 7.71 -22.86 6.45
C GLU A 118 8.25 -21.45 6.24
N ASP A 119 8.10 -20.55 7.21
CA ASP A 119 8.79 -19.26 7.18
C ASP A 119 10.30 -19.48 7.37
N ARG A 120 11.06 -19.48 6.27
CA ARG A 120 12.50 -19.80 6.28
C ARG A 120 13.35 -18.55 6.35
N CYS A 121 13.07 -17.60 5.46
CA CYS A 121 13.87 -16.39 5.30
C CYS A 121 13.18 -15.11 5.80
N HIS A 122 11.90 -15.19 6.12
CA HIS A 122 11.03 -14.06 6.45
C HIS A 122 11.06 -12.97 5.38
N LEU A 123 10.75 -13.36 4.14
CA LEU A 123 10.50 -12.45 3.04
C LEU A 123 9.30 -11.57 3.42
N ASN A 124 9.46 -10.24 3.50
CA ASN A 124 8.48 -9.40 4.19
C ASN A 124 8.07 -8.11 3.45
N GLY A 125 8.84 -7.65 2.47
CA GLY A 125 8.61 -6.33 1.87
C GLY A 125 8.72 -6.35 0.37
N LEU A 126 7.99 -5.45 -0.29
CA LEU A 126 7.89 -5.34 -1.73
C LEU A 126 7.99 -3.88 -2.20
N ALA A 127 8.91 -3.63 -3.12
CA ALA A 127 9.05 -2.36 -3.81
C ALA A 127 8.74 -2.51 -5.30
N LEU A 128 7.90 -1.61 -5.81
CA LEU A 128 7.67 -1.47 -7.24
C LEU A 128 8.64 -0.47 -7.85
N VAL A 129 9.06 -0.71 -9.09
CA VAL A 129 9.71 0.28 -9.97
C VAL A 129 8.90 0.32 -11.26
N ASP A 130 8.52 1.53 -11.68
CA ASP A 130 7.67 1.76 -12.85
C ASP A 130 6.39 0.89 -12.84
N GLY A 131 5.81 0.73 -11.65
CA GLY A 131 4.57 -0.03 -11.45
C GLY A 131 4.71 -1.55 -11.53
N LYS A 132 5.93 -2.10 -11.47
CA LYS A 132 6.19 -3.55 -11.49
C LYS A 132 7.03 -3.99 -10.31
N ALA A 133 6.83 -5.22 -9.84
CA ALA A 133 7.66 -5.81 -8.78
C ALA A 133 9.14 -5.75 -9.16
N ARG A 134 9.98 -5.16 -8.29
CA ARG A 134 11.42 -5.00 -8.58
C ARG A 134 12.31 -5.47 -7.44
N TYR A 135 12.01 -5.08 -6.21
CA TYR A 135 12.84 -5.36 -5.05
C TYR A 135 12.03 -5.95 -3.91
N VAL A 136 12.65 -6.83 -3.13
CA VAL A 136 12.08 -7.41 -1.92
C VAL A 136 13.08 -7.38 -0.77
N THR A 137 12.57 -7.41 0.46
CA THR A 137 13.38 -7.53 1.69
C THR A 137 13.12 -8.85 2.39
N ALA A 138 14.16 -9.45 2.97
CA ALA A 138 14.07 -10.63 3.81
C ALA A 138 14.92 -10.45 5.08
N CYS A 139 14.54 -11.09 6.20
CA CYS A 139 15.33 -11.03 7.44
C CYS A 139 16.56 -11.93 7.42
N SER A 140 16.64 -12.89 6.51
CA SER A 140 17.85 -13.70 6.27
C SER A 140 17.86 -14.32 4.88
N GLN A 141 18.95 -15.02 4.55
CA GLN A 141 19.03 -15.92 3.39
C GLN A 141 18.89 -17.40 3.81
N SER A 142 18.26 -17.68 4.96
CA SER A 142 18.10 -19.04 5.46
C SER A 142 17.07 -19.82 4.66
N ASP A 143 17.36 -21.09 4.40
CA ASP A 143 16.45 -22.08 3.80
C ASP A 143 16.03 -23.14 4.84
N VAL A 144 15.91 -22.74 6.10
CA VAL A 144 15.52 -23.60 7.23
C VAL A 144 14.35 -22.93 7.94
N VAL A 145 13.32 -23.70 8.30
CA VAL A 145 12.16 -23.20 9.05
C VAL A 145 12.62 -22.39 10.27
N ASP A 146 12.06 -21.20 10.44
CA ASP A 146 12.39 -20.21 11.47
C ASP A 146 13.87 -19.75 11.51
N GLY A 147 14.70 -20.13 10.53
CA GLY A 147 16.14 -19.85 10.54
C GLY A 147 16.49 -18.37 10.51
N TRP A 148 15.58 -17.51 10.05
CA TRP A 148 15.72 -16.06 10.12
C TRP A 148 15.77 -15.52 11.56
N ARG A 149 15.17 -16.20 12.54
CA ARG A 149 15.09 -15.74 13.94
C ARG A 149 16.46 -15.60 14.58
N ASP A 150 17.36 -16.53 14.28
CA ASP A 150 18.75 -16.54 14.77
C ASP A 150 19.62 -15.48 14.08
N ARG A 151 19.12 -14.89 12.98
CA ARG A 151 19.87 -13.99 12.09
C ARG A 151 19.27 -12.59 12.02
N ARG A 152 18.27 -12.29 12.86
CA ARG A 152 17.53 -11.02 12.85
C ARG A 152 18.38 -9.76 13.06
N GLN A 153 19.58 -9.87 13.64
CA GLN A 153 20.44 -8.71 13.89
C GLN A 153 21.12 -8.18 12.62
N THR A 154 21.67 -9.05 11.76
CA THR A 154 22.48 -8.62 10.59
C THR A 154 22.30 -9.51 9.36
N GLY A 155 21.43 -10.53 9.42
CA GLY A 155 21.22 -11.47 8.32
C GLY A 155 20.38 -10.91 7.17
N GLY A 156 19.69 -9.80 7.40
CA GLY A 156 18.73 -9.25 6.46
C GLY A 156 19.36 -8.77 5.16
N CYS A 157 18.58 -8.84 4.09
CA CYS A 157 19.03 -8.50 2.75
C CYS A 157 17.94 -7.85 1.90
N VAL A 158 18.38 -7.23 0.80
CA VAL A 158 17.54 -6.78 -0.30
C VAL A 158 17.85 -7.63 -1.52
N ILE A 159 16.80 -8.12 -2.18
CA ILE A 159 16.91 -8.95 -3.37
C ILE A 159 16.26 -8.22 -4.55
N ASP A 160 16.98 -8.23 -5.66
CA ASP A 160 16.50 -7.82 -6.97
C ASP A 160 15.74 -8.99 -7.62
N ILE A 161 14.44 -8.83 -7.89
CA ILE A 161 13.59 -9.88 -8.47
C ILE A 161 14.02 -10.24 -9.90
N GLN A 162 14.46 -9.24 -10.69
CA GLN A 162 14.72 -9.39 -12.11
C GLN A 162 16.04 -10.14 -12.36
N SER A 163 17.10 -9.80 -11.65
CA SER A 163 18.38 -10.53 -11.72
C SER A 163 18.42 -11.73 -10.78
N ASN A 164 17.53 -11.78 -9.78
CA ASN A 164 17.52 -12.77 -8.70
C ASN A 164 18.78 -12.70 -7.81
N GLU A 165 19.38 -11.51 -7.71
CA GLU A 165 20.61 -11.26 -6.95
C GLU A 165 20.33 -10.53 -5.64
N VAL A 166 21.14 -10.83 -4.63
CA VAL A 166 21.17 -10.08 -3.38
C VAL A 166 22.00 -8.83 -3.59
N ILE A 167 21.37 -7.66 -3.49
CA ILE A 167 22.01 -6.36 -3.79
C ILE A 167 22.47 -5.60 -2.54
N ALA A 168 22.03 -6.02 -1.35
CA ALA A 168 22.50 -5.50 -0.08
C ALA A 168 22.33 -6.56 1.03
N THR A 169 23.25 -6.58 1.99
CA THR A 169 23.23 -7.48 3.17
C THR A 169 23.58 -6.71 4.45
N GLY A 170 23.64 -7.39 5.60
CA GLY A 170 24.01 -6.75 6.87
C GLY A 170 22.87 -6.00 7.54
N LEU A 171 21.64 -6.17 7.06
CA LEU A 171 20.47 -5.44 7.56
C LEU A 171 19.87 -6.15 8.78
N SER A 172 19.30 -5.36 9.68
CA SER A 172 18.56 -5.84 10.85
C SER A 172 17.07 -5.74 10.57
N MET A 173 16.43 -6.89 10.30
CA MET A 173 15.00 -6.96 10.01
C MET A 173 14.55 -5.86 9.01
N PRO A 174 15.04 -5.84 7.76
CA PRO A 174 14.67 -4.80 6.80
C PRO A 174 13.19 -4.91 6.43
N HIS A 175 12.47 -3.79 6.42
CA HIS A 175 11.02 -3.71 6.15
C HIS A 175 10.66 -2.57 5.20
N SER A 176 9.47 -2.67 4.62
CA SER A 176 8.79 -1.63 3.84
C SER A 176 9.69 -0.96 2.78
N PRO A 177 10.32 -1.73 1.87
CA PRO A 177 11.11 -1.15 0.79
C PRO A 177 10.19 -0.37 -0.15
N ARG A 178 10.63 0.82 -0.57
CA ARG A 178 9.90 1.71 -1.46
C ARG A 178 10.88 2.38 -2.42
N PHE A 179 10.64 2.26 -3.72
CA PHE A 179 11.40 3.02 -4.70
C PHE A 179 10.76 4.40 -4.88
N TYR A 180 11.49 5.46 -4.54
CA TYR A 180 10.96 6.82 -4.54
C TYR A 180 12.06 7.82 -4.89
N GLN A 181 11.75 8.75 -5.79
CA GLN A 181 12.69 9.77 -6.29
C GLN A 181 14.05 9.18 -6.73
N GLY A 182 14.02 8.07 -7.46
CA GLY A 182 15.22 7.42 -8.02
C GLY A 182 16.08 6.66 -7.00
N LYS A 183 15.61 6.46 -5.76
CA LYS A 183 16.31 5.70 -4.72
C LYS A 183 15.46 4.58 -4.17
N LEU A 184 16.11 3.50 -3.75
CA LEU A 184 15.47 2.41 -3.00
C LEU A 184 15.56 2.71 -1.50
N TRP A 185 14.49 3.23 -0.93
CA TRP A 185 14.34 3.50 0.49
C TRP A 185 13.82 2.28 1.23
N LEU A 186 14.17 2.14 2.51
CA LEU A 186 13.63 1.10 3.38
C LEU A 186 13.83 1.45 4.85
N LEU A 187 13.29 0.59 5.70
CA LEU A 187 13.45 0.63 7.14
C LEU A 187 14.43 -0.45 7.57
N ASN A 188 15.57 -0.08 8.14
CA ASN A 188 16.46 -1.04 8.83
C ASN A 188 15.92 -1.24 10.26
N ALA A 189 14.75 -1.88 10.35
CA ALA A 189 13.84 -1.75 11.49
C ALA A 189 14.44 -2.20 12.82
N GLY A 190 15.26 -3.25 12.82
CA GLY A 190 15.94 -3.76 14.01
C GLY A 190 17.08 -2.86 14.51
N THR A 191 17.41 -1.78 13.79
CA THR A 191 18.36 -0.75 14.24
C THR A 191 17.68 0.58 14.61
N GLY A 192 16.42 0.78 14.23
CA GLY A 192 15.74 2.07 14.36
C GLY A 192 16.13 3.12 13.31
N TYR A 193 16.79 2.75 12.22
CA TYR A 193 17.19 3.70 11.17
C TYR A 193 16.31 3.61 9.91
N PHE A 194 15.85 4.76 9.45
CA PHE A 194 15.32 5.00 8.11
C PHE A 194 16.46 5.43 7.18
N GLY A 195 16.46 4.93 5.94
CA GLY A 195 17.51 5.25 4.97
C GLY A 195 17.26 4.63 3.59
N TYR A 196 18.31 4.52 2.79
CA TYR A 196 18.26 3.98 1.44
C TYR A 196 19.43 3.05 1.14
N ILE A 197 19.30 2.20 0.12
CA ILE A 197 20.41 1.42 -0.41
C ILE A 197 21.20 2.27 -1.41
N ASP A 198 22.48 2.46 -1.16
CA ASP A 198 23.43 2.86 -2.20
C ASP A 198 23.69 1.64 -3.09
N GLN A 199 23.03 1.60 -4.25
CA GLN A 199 23.08 0.47 -5.17
C GLN A 199 24.47 0.23 -5.76
N ASN A 200 25.33 1.25 -5.81
CA ASN A 200 26.69 1.09 -6.33
C ASN A 200 27.60 0.39 -5.31
N LYS A 201 27.37 0.66 -4.03
CA LYS A 201 28.14 0.07 -2.93
C LYS A 201 27.52 -1.20 -2.35
N GLY A 202 26.22 -1.41 -2.55
CA GLY A 202 25.46 -2.49 -1.95
C GLY A 202 25.29 -2.35 -0.44
N ILE A 203 25.27 -1.12 0.08
CA ILE A 203 25.18 -0.83 1.52
C ILE A 203 23.96 0.05 1.84
N PHE A 204 23.50 -0.05 3.09
CA PHE A 204 22.48 0.84 3.62
C PHE A 204 23.12 2.13 4.14
N GLU A 205 22.63 3.26 3.63
CA GLU A 205 23.01 4.60 4.05
C GLU A 205 21.93 5.12 5.03
N PRO A 206 22.22 5.19 6.34
CA PRO A 206 21.27 5.69 7.33
C PRO A 206 21.04 7.19 7.16
N VAL A 207 19.79 7.63 7.29
CA VAL A 207 19.41 9.05 7.18
C VAL A 207 18.88 9.58 8.50
N THR A 208 17.93 8.88 9.13
CA THR A 208 17.29 9.34 10.37
C THR A 208 17.17 8.20 11.36
N PHE A 209 17.57 8.45 12.61
CA PHE A 209 17.23 7.58 13.73
C PHE A 209 15.80 7.85 14.22
N CYS A 210 15.07 6.78 14.44
CA CYS A 210 13.66 6.76 14.79
C CYS A 210 13.49 5.89 16.06
N PRO A 211 13.05 6.43 17.20
CA PRO A 211 13.06 5.74 18.48
C PRO A 211 11.92 4.71 18.62
N GLY A 212 12.00 3.60 17.89
CA GLY A 212 11.05 2.49 17.90
C GLY A 212 11.35 1.46 16.82
N PHE A 213 10.66 0.31 16.87
CA PHE A 213 10.76 -0.68 15.80
C PHE A 213 10.00 -0.17 14.58
N LEU A 214 10.69 -0.06 13.44
CA LEU A 214 10.14 0.64 12.28
C LEU A 214 9.27 -0.29 11.42
N ARG A 215 8.07 0.18 11.07
CA ARG A 215 7.12 -0.54 10.21
C ARG A 215 6.26 0.46 9.45
N GLY A 216 6.00 0.19 8.17
CA GLY A 216 5.25 1.09 7.30
C GLY A 216 6.09 2.28 6.84
N LEU A 217 6.11 2.48 5.53
CA LEU A 217 6.79 3.58 4.88
C LEU A 217 5.96 4.08 3.70
N ALA A 218 5.65 5.37 3.73
CA ALA A 218 5.02 6.06 2.62
C ALA A 218 5.71 7.40 2.35
N PHE A 219 5.47 7.97 1.17
CA PHE A 219 6.04 9.25 0.78
C PHE A 219 4.96 10.21 0.31
N VAL A 220 5.15 11.50 0.62
CA VAL A 220 4.42 12.62 0.02
C VAL A 220 5.41 13.71 -0.30
N ARG A 221 5.52 14.04 -1.59
CA ARG A 221 6.43 15.09 -2.08
C ARG A 221 7.86 14.86 -1.59
N ASN A 222 8.38 15.71 -0.72
CA ASN A 222 9.74 15.60 -0.17
C ASN A 222 9.76 15.02 1.25
N TYR A 223 8.69 14.37 1.69
CA TYR A 223 8.57 13.85 3.04
C TYR A 223 8.40 12.34 3.06
N ALA A 224 9.12 11.68 3.96
CA ALA A 224 8.86 10.31 4.36
C ALA A 224 7.91 10.30 5.56
N ILE A 225 6.97 9.37 5.57
CA ILE A 225 6.12 9.07 6.72
C ILE A 225 6.51 7.67 7.19
N VAL A 226 7.09 7.60 8.39
CA VAL A 226 7.65 6.37 8.97
C VAL A 226 6.84 5.97 10.21
N GLY A 227 6.42 4.71 10.26
CA GLY A 227 5.73 4.17 11.42
C GLY A 227 6.68 3.57 12.43
N LEU A 228 6.31 3.74 13.70
CA LEU A 228 7.04 3.25 14.86
C LEU A 228 6.11 2.35 15.67
N SER A 229 6.66 1.24 16.15
CA SER A 229 6.05 0.37 17.14
C SER A 229 6.92 0.33 18.39
N LYS A 230 6.29 0.13 19.55
CA LYS A 230 7.03 -0.24 20.76
C LYS A 230 7.49 -1.69 20.62
N SER A 231 8.70 -2.00 21.12
CA SER A 231 9.12 -3.40 21.26
C SER A 231 8.13 -4.13 22.16
N ARG A 232 7.67 -5.31 21.73
CA ARG A 232 6.75 -6.15 22.48
C ARG A 232 7.39 -6.53 23.82
N GLY A 233 6.89 -5.97 24.93
CA GLY A 233 7.32 -6.33 26.28
C GLY A 233 6.91 -7.76 26.62
N GLY A 234 7.69 -8.75 26.13
CA GLY A 234 7.44 -10.18 26.33
C GLY A 234 7.70 -11.06 25.09
N ASP A 235 7.80 -10.49 23.90
CA ASP A 235 8.06 -11.27 22.67
C ASP A 235 9.57 -11.34 22.40
N LYS A 236 10.15 -12.54 22.54
CA LYS A 236 11.57 -12.79 22.30
C LYS A 236 12.03 -12.38 20.90
N THR A 237 11.10 -12.29 19.95
CA THR A 237 11.36 -11.95 18.54
C THR A 237 11.88 -10.53 18.36
N PHE A 238 11.52 -9.58 19.22
CA PHE A 238 11.85 -8.16 19.07
C PHE A 238 12.77 -7.59 20.17
N SER A 239 13.11 -8.39 21.18
CA SER A 239 14.06 -8.02 22.25
C SER A 239 15.49 -8.38 21.87
N GLY A 240 16.52 -7.63 22.27
CA GLY A 240 17.92 -7.95 21.98
C GLY A 240 18.32 -7.66 20.53
N LEU A 241 17.71 -6.62 19.95
CA LEU A 241 18.08 -6.05 18.66
C LEU A 241 19.03 -4.87 18.88
N ILE A 242 19.74 -4.47 17.82
CA ILE A 242 20.62 -3.29 17.82
C ILE A 242 19.85 -2.00 18.19
N LEU A 243 18.53 -1.99 17.96
CA LEU A 243 17.62 -0.95 18.41
C LEU A 243 17.72 -0.67 19.92
N ASP A 244 17.83 -1.70 20.76
CA ASP A 244 17.87 -1.53 22.22
C ASP A 244 19.15 -0.76 22.62
N ASP A 245 20.29 -1.11 22.03
CA ASP A 245 21.56 -0.43 22.23
C ASP A 245 21.51 1.03 21.72
N ASN A 246 20.90 1.26 20.54
CA ASN A 246 20.75 2.59 19.97
C ASN A 246 19.83 3.49 20.78
N LEU A 247 18.75 2.95 21.35
CA LEU A 247 17.85 3.66 22.26
C LEU A 247 18.60 4.05 23.54
N MET A 248 19.33 3.11 24.15
CA MET A 248 20.12 3.36 25.36
C MET A 248 21.20 4.41 25.13
N ALA A 249 21.97 4.31 24.03
CA ALA A 249 23.03 5.25 23.68
C ALA A 249 22.51 6.68 23.39
N LYS A 250 21.21 6.84 23.13
CA LYS A 250 20.56 8.13 22.88
C LYS A 250 19.61 8.57 24.00
N GLU A 251 19.60 7.85 25.13
CA GLU A 251 18.72 8.12 26.27
C GLU A 251 17.24 8.25 25.84
N ALA A 252 16.80 7.37 24.93
CA ALA A 252 15.49 7.44 24.32
C ALA A 252 14.62 6.23 24.69
N GLU A 253 13.36 6.49 25.02
CA GLU A 253 12.34 5.45 25.21
C GLU A 253 11.67 5.08 23.88
N PRO A 254 11.29 3.80 23.68
CA PRO A 254 10.60 3.35 22.47
C PRO A 254 9.19 3.98 22.36
N ARG A 255 8.82 4.36 21.13
CA ARG A 255 7.57 5.08 20.82
C ARG A 255 6.73 4.32 19.81
N CYS A 256 5.41 4.48 19.91
CA CYS A 256 4.45 4.07 18.89
C CYS A 256 3.89 5.31 18.21
N GLY A 257 3.76 5.32 16.89
CA GLY A 257 3.22 6.45 16.14
C GLY A 257 3.90 6.69 14.80
N LEU A 258 3.83 7.92 14.31
CA LEU A 258 4.31 8.33 12.99
C LEU A 258 5.37 9.44 13.13
N LEU A 259 6.41 9.38 12.30
CA LEU A 259 7.35 10.47 12.08
C LEU A 259 7.23 10.98 10.65
N ILE A 260 7.32 12.30 10.49
CA ILE A 260 7.39 12.95 9.19
C ILE A 260 8.80 13.50 9.05
N ILE A 261 9.53 13.00 8.06
CA ILE A 261 10.95 13.27 7.86
C ILE A 261 11.15 13.99 6.53
N ASP A 262 11.85 15.13 6.54
CA ASP A 262 12.25 15.81 5.31
C ASP A 262 13.37 15.01 4.61
N LEU A 263 13.14 14.60 3.36
CA LEU A 263 14.07 13.78 2.60
C LEU A 263 15.38 14.49 2.23
N LYS A 264 15.39 15.82 2.22
CA LYS A 264 16.59 16.61 1.88
C LYS A 264 17.52 16.74 3.08
N THR A 265 16.96 16.98 4.26
CA THR A 265 17.76 17.24 5.48
C THR A 265 17.90 16.00 6.37
N GLY A 266 16.98 15.04 6.26
CA GLY A 266 16.88 13.92 7.19
C GLY A 266 16.26 14.29 8.55
N GLU A 267 15.77 15.52 8.71
CA GLU A 267 15.20 15.99 9.96
C GLU A 267 13.76 15.52 10.15
N VAL A 268 13.41 15.15 11.40
CA VAL A 268 12.03 14.90 11.80
C VAL A 268 11.32 16.24 11.97
N VAL A 269 10.47 16.61 11.01
CA VAL A 269 9.77 17.91 11.00
C VAL A 269 8.44 17.87 11.74
N HIS A 270 7.79 16.71 11.82
CA HIS A 270 6.55 16.51 12.57
C HIS A 270 6.44 15.06 13.08
N TRP A 271 5.50 14.83 13.99
CA TRP A 271 5.23 13.50 14.54
C TRP A 271 3.77 13.40 15.01
N ILE A 272 3.29 12.15 15.10
CA ILE A 272 2.06 11.77 15.79
C ILE A 272 2.43 10.65 16.76
N ARG A 273 2.09 10.79 18.05
CA ARG A 273 2.35 9.76 19.05
C ARG A 273 1.05 9.06 19.39
N LEU A 274 1.10 7.73 19.39
CA LEU A 274 0.00 6.89 19.85
C LEU A 274 0.31 6.42 21.27
N GLU A 275 -0.61 6.74 22.17
CA GLU A 275 -0.57 6.34 23.58
C GLU A 275 -1.82 5.51 23.90
N GLY A 276 -1.72 4.62 24.90
CA GLY A 276 -2.76 3.64 25.22
C GLY A 276 -2.52 2.28 24.56
N GLU A 277 -3.61 1.62 24.16
CA GLU A 277 -3.62 0.21 23.72
C GLU A 277 -2.89 -0.03 22.39
N VAL A 278 -2.88 0.97 21.49
CA VAL A 278 -2.20 0.85 20.20
C VAL A 278 -0.69 1.03 20.38
N THR A 279 0.00 -0.09 20.42
CA THR A 279 1.46 -0.16 20.66
C THR A 279 2.25 -0.64 19.43
N GLU A 280 1.56 -1.10 18.39
CA GLU A 280 2.13 -1.63 17.16
C GLU A 280 1.42 -1.05 15.92
N LEU A 281 2.22 -0.67 14.92
CA LEU A 281 1.79 -0.29 13.58
C LEU A 281 2.45 -1.23 12.58
N TYR A 282 1.74 -1.56 11.51
CA TYR A 282 2.20 -2.57 10.55
C TYR A 282 2.59 -1.97 9.20
N ASP A 283 1.68 -1.24 8.57
CA ASP A 283 1.94 -0.54 7.31
C ASP A 283 1.27 0.84 7.30
N ILE A 284 1.75 1.71 6.43
CA ILE A 284 1.28 3.09 6.26
C ILE A 284 1.13 3.36 4.77
N GLN A 285 -0.01 3.93 4.41
CA GLN A 285 -0.29 4.38 3.05
C GLN A 285 -0.85 5.81 3.09
N VAL A 286 -0.69 6.53 1.99
CA VAL A 286 -1.22 7.89 1.82
C VAL A 286 -2.40 7.85 0.88
N LEU A 287 -3.52 8.41 1.33
CA LEU A 287 -4.70 8.65 0.50
C LEU A 287 -4.63 10.07 -0.08
N GLU A 288 -4.05 10.20 -1.29
CA GLU A 288 -3.91 11.51 -1.92
C GLU A 288 -5.27 12.18 -2.18
N GLY A 289 -5.37 13.47 -1.85
CA GLY A 289 -6.60 14.25 -2.03
C GLY A 289 -7.73 13.94 -1.05
N VAL A 290 -7.54 12.97 -0.14
CA VAL A 290 -8.54 12.59 0.87
C VAL A 290 -8.24 13.28 2.19
N LYS A 291 -9.23 13.96 2.78
CA LYS A 291 -9.06 14.72 4.02
C LYS A 291 -9.57 13.99 5.24
N ARG A 292 -10.73 13.32 5.13
CA ARG A 292 -11.40 12.72 6.28
C ARG A 292 -12.09 11.41 5.86
N PRO A 293 -11.33 10.33 5.71
CA PRO A 293 -11.88 9.05 5.29
C PRO A 293 -12.50 8.29 6.45
N GLN A 294 -13.50 7.47 6.11
CA GLN A 294 -14.00 6.41 6.97
C GLN A 294 -14.26 5.13 6.16
N ALA A 295 -14.56 4.05 6.87
CA ALA A 295 -14.93 2.78 6.25
C ALA A 295 -16.10 2.11 6.97
N LEU A 296 -16.83 1.26 6.26
CA LEU A 296 -17.74 0.29 6.88
C LEU A 296 -17.08 -1.09 6.94
N GLY A 297 -17.61 -1.95 7.80
CA GLY A 297 -17.13 -3.32 7.96
C GLY A 297 -18.28 -4.23 8.36
N PHE A 298 -17.94 -5.43 8.82
CA PHE A 298 -18.91 -6.48 9.13
C PHE A 298 -19.33 -6.54 10.61
N GLN A 299 -18.88 -5.57 11.42
CA GLN A 299 -19.11 -5.59 12.87
C GLN A 299 -20.51 -5.08 13.27
N ASN A 300 -21.19 -4.36 12.39
CA ASN A 300 -22.53 -3.82 12.62
C ASN A 300 -23.38 -3.84 11.34
N ASP A 301 -24.66 -3.52 11.46
CA ASP A 301 -25.62 -3.59 10.35
C ASP A 301 -25.56 -2.40 9.39
N ASP A 302 -24.70 -1.41 9.61
CA ASP A 302 -24.69 -0.18 8.79
C ASP A 302 -24.37 -0.47 7.33
N ILE A 303 -23.50 -1.46 7.07
CA ILE A 303 -23.14 -1.88 5.72
C ILE A 303 -24.34 -2.42 4.94
N SER A 304 -25.32 -3.05 5.60
CA SER A 304 -26.53 -3.60 4.95
C SER A 304 -27.43 -2.52 4.35
N LYS A 305 -27.31 -1.28 4.83
CA LYS A 305 -28.12 -0.14 4.41
C LYS A 305 -27.51 0.62 3.23
N ILE A 306 -26.26 0.34 2.87
CA ILE A 306 -25.56 1.01 1.78
C ILE A 306 -25.61 0.16 0.51
N ILE A 307 -26.64 0.41 -0.30
CA ILE A 307 -26.83 -0.24 -1.60
C ILE A 307 -26.42 0.74 -2.70
N THR A 308 -25.38 0.36 -3.46
CA THR A 308 -24.93 1.09 -4.65
C THR A 308 -25.13 0.22 -5.88
N LEU A 309 -25.69 0.80 -6.95
CA LEU A 309 -25.87 0.10 -8.22
C LEU A 309 -24.73 0.46 -9.17
N ASP A 310 -24.25 -0.52 -9.93
CA ASP A 310 -23.17 -0.31 -10.91
C ASP A 310 -23.71 0.50 -12.11
N PRO A 311 -23.16 1.70 -12.39
CA PRO A 311 -23.60 2.52 -13.52
C PRO A 311 -23.31 1.88 -14.88
N ILE A 312 -22.51 0.80 -14.96
CA ILE A 312 -22.35 0.02 -16.18
C ILE A 312 -23.66 -0.65 -16.62
N SER A 313 -24.59 -0.86 -15.67
CA SER A 313 -25.88 -1.45 -15.97
C SER A 313 -26.76 -0.47 -16.75
N PRO A 314 -27.28 -0.87 -17.94
CA PRO A 314 -28.18 -0.03 -18.72
C PRO A 314 -29.50 0.26 -17.97
N LEU A 315 -29.84 -0.54 -16.96
CA LEU A 315 -31.04 -0.35 -16.14
C LEU A 315 -30.89 0.79 -15.11
N VAL A 316 -29.66 1.15 -14.77
CA VAL A 316 -29.36 2.23 -13.82
C VAL A 316 -29.34 3.57 -14.56
N GLY A 317 -28.83 3.59 -15.80
CA GLY A 317 -28.78 4.79 -16.64
C GLY A 317 -30.16 5.41 -16.94
N GLY A 318 -31.24 4.62 -16.95
CA GLY A 318 -32.60 5.12 -17.18
C GLY A 318 -33.24 5.82 -15.97
N ASN A 319 -32.78 5.55 -14.74
CA ASN A 319 -33.37 6.07 -13.50
C ASN A 319 -32.61 7.25 -12.88
N ILE A 320 -31.37 7.53 -13.31
CA ILE A 320 -30.58 8.69 -12.84
C ILE A 320 -30.98 9.99 -13.55
N ALA A 321 -31.66 9.91 -14.70
CA ALA A 321 -32.08 11.09 -15.49
C ALA A 321 -33.06 12.03 -14.77
N ASN A 322 -33.69 11.60 -13.67
CA ASN A 322 -34.72 12.39 -12.99
C ASN A 322 -34.27 13.01 -11.64
N ASN A 323 -33.01 12.86 -11.22
CA ASN A 323 -32.54 13.44 -9.95
C ASN A 323 -31.02 13.68 -9.91
N GLN A 324 -30.44 14.42 -10.86
CA GLN A 324 -29.18 15.11 -10.60
C GLN A 324 -29.18 16.56 -11.09
N PRO A 325 -28.58 17.47 -10.30
CA PRO A 325 -28.28 18.83 -10.72
C PRO A 325 -27.18 18.80 -11.80
N ASP A 326 -27.36 19.65 -12.83
CA ASP A 326 -26.49 19.90 -13.98
C ASP A 326 -25.12 19.19 -14.01
N THR A 327 -25.05 18.06 -14.72
CA THR A 327 -23.76 17.53 -15.21
C THR A 327 -23.19 18.47 -16.25
N SER A 328 -21.90 18.83 -16.14
CA SER A 328 -21.27 19.70 -17.12
C SER A 328 -21.35 19.09 -18.52
N PRO A 329 -21.53 19.88 -19.59
CA PRO A 329 -21.56 19.37 -20.96
C PRO A 329 -20.32 18.53 -21.34
N ALA A 330 -19.17 18.81 -20.73
CA ALA A 330 -17.92 18.09 -20.93
C ALA A 330 -17.98 16.65 -20.41
N ASP A 331 -18.60 16.41 -19.25
CA ASP A 331 -18.71 15.08 -18.65
C ASP A 331 -19.65 14.16 -19.45
N THR A 332 -20.73 14.74 -20.00
CA THR A 332 -21.65 14.03 -20.89
C THR A 332 -20.94 13.57 -22.16
N LEU A 333 -20.13 14.46 -22.76
CA LEU A 333 -19.40 14.17 -23.99
C LEU A 333 -18.31 13.11 -23.76
N TYR A 334 -17.60 13.16 -22.63
CA TYR A 334 -16.61 12.14 -22.25
C TYR A 334 -17.24 10.74 -22.14
N ARG A 335 -18.38 10.63 -21.44
CA ARG A 335 -19.06 9.34 -21.26
C ARG A 335 -19.51 8.74 -22.58
N GLN A 336 -20.03 9.57 -23.49
CA GLN A 336 -20.44 9.11 -24.83
C GLN A 336 -19.25 8.55 -25.62
N ALA A 337 -18.12 9.27 -25.64
CA ALA A 337 -16.89 8.82 -26.30
C ALA A 337 -16.40 7.47 -25.74
N TYR A 338 -16.39 7.34 -24.41
CA TYR A 338 -15.95 6.12 -23.73
C TYR A 338 -16.87 4.92 -23.97
N THR A 339 -18.19 5.14 -24.04
CA THR A 339 -19.13 4.08 -24.42
C THR A 339 -18.89 3.57 -25.83
N LEU A 340 -18.66 4.46 -26.81
CA LEU A 340 -18.37 4.07 -28.19
C LEU A 340 -17.05 3.31 -28.31
N GLN A 341 -16.04 3.72 -27.55
CA GLN A 341 -14.75 3.02 -27.48
C GLN A 341 -14.92 1.58 -26.96
N LYS A 342 -15.70 1.37 -25.89
CA LYS A 342 -16.01 0.03 -25.37
C LYS A 342 -16.81 -0.84 -26.35
N GLN A 343 -17.60 -0.21 -27.23
CA GLN A 343 -18.33 -0.90 -28.29
C GLN A 343 -17.49 -1.17 -29.55
N LEU A 344 -16.18 -0.90 -29.52
CA LEU A 344 -15.26 -1.02 -30.65
C LEU A 344 -15.62 -0.09 -31.84
N LYS A 345 -16.44 0.94 -31.59
CA LYS A 345 -16.76 1.99 -32.57
C LYS A 345 -15.69 3.08 -32.50
N LEU A 346 -14.46 2.72 -32.82
CA LEU A 346 -13.27 3.52 -32.54
C LEU A 346 -13.25 4.87 -33.29
N GLU A 347 -13.75 4.92 -34.52
CA GLU A 347 -13.78 6.18 -35.29
C GLU A 347 -14.73 7.21 -34.68
N GLU A 348 -15.90 6.78 -34.24
CA GLU A 348 -16.89 7.65 -33.59
C GLU A 348 -16.41 8.09 -32.20
N ALA A 349 -15.73 7.19 -31.46
CA ALA A 349 -15.13 7.51 -30.17
C ALA A 349 -14.01 8.55 -30.28
N ILE A 350 -13.11 8.38 -31.27
CA ILE A 350 -12.02 9.32 -31.55
C ILE A 350 -12.56 10.72 -31.84
N ALA A 351 -13.61 10.83 -32.67
CA ALA A 351 -14.22 12.11 -33.01
C ALA A 351 -14.77 12.84 -31.77
N LEU A 352 -15.44 12.11 -30.86
CA LEU A 352 -15.98 12.71 -29.64
C LEU A 352 -14.89 13.10 -28.63
N TYR A 353 -13.81 12.31 -28.51
CA TYR A 353 -12.68 12.71 -27.65
C TYR A 353 -11.99 13.97 -28.18
N GLN A 354 -11.80 14.09 -29.49
CA GLN A 354 -11.24 15.30 -30.10
C GLN A 354 -12.16 16.51 -29.88
N GLN A 355 -13.48 16.34 -30.02
CA GLN A 355 -14.45 17.38 -29.74
C GLN A 355 -14.38 17.85 -28.29
N LEU A 356 -14.31 16.92 -27.33
CA LEU A 356 -14.19 17.23 -25.91
C LEU A 356 -12.90 17.98 -25.58
N ILE A 357 -11.78 17.55 -26.15
CA ILE A 357 -10.48 18.21 -25.98
C ILE A 357 -10.50 19.64 -26.51
N ASN A 358 -11.16 19.88 -27.65
CA ASN A 358 -11.29 21.22 -28.22
C ASN A 358 -12.13 22.15 -27.33
N GLN A 359 -13.14 21.61 -26.65
CA GLN A 359 -14.04 22.37 -25.77
C GLN A 359 -13.46 22.55 -24.36
N SER A 360 -12.70 21.57 -23.89
CA SER A 360 -12.12 21.50 -22.53
C SER A 360 -10.71 20.90 -22.58
N PRO A 361 -9.68 21.66 -23.01
CA PRO A 361 -8.32 21.15 -23.18
C PRO A 361 -7.69 20.56 -21.91
N GLN A 362 -8.16 21.01 -20.73
CA GLN A 362 -7.74 20.54 -19.41
C GLN A 362 -8.32 19.19 -18.98
N TYR A 363 -9.22 18.59 -19.78
CA TYR A 363 -9.88 17.33 -19.45
C TYR A 363 -8.95 16.13 -19.70
N ALA A 364 -8.04 15.87 -18.76
CA ALA A 364 -6.92 14.92 -18.90
C ALA A 364 -7.33 13.51 -19.34
N ALA A 365 -8.48 13.01 -18.85
CA ALA A 365 -8.97 11.68 -19.19
C ALA A 365 -9.29 11.53 -20.70
N ALA A 366 -9.71 12.60 -21.38
CA ALA A 366 -10.02 12.58 -22.80
C ALA A 366 -8.77 12.37 -23.67
N TRP A 367 -7.65 13.01 -23.30
CA TRP A 367 -6.36 12.84 -23.97
C TRP A 367 -5.84 11.41 -23.87
N HIS A 368 -5.92 10.83 -22.67
CA HIS A 368 -5.51 9.45 -22.44
C HIS A 368 -6.31 8.46 -23.29
N GLN A 369 -7.64 8.59 -23.29
CA GLN A 369 -8.50 7.67 -24.04
C GLN A 369 -8.44 7.87 -25.56
N LEU A 370 -8.18 9.09 -26.04
CA LEU A 370 -7.90 9.34 -27.45
C LEU A 370 -6.64 8.57 -27.91
N GLY A 371 -5.57 8.62 -27.11
CA GLY A 371 -4.35 7.86 -27.37
C GLY A 371 -4.61 6.34 -27.40
N ALA A 372 -5.34 5.83 -26.42
CA ALA A 372 -5.73 4.42 -26.39
C ALA A 372 -6.58 4.01 -27.61
N SER A 373 -7.51 4.87 -28.04
CA SER A 373 -8.39 4.60 -29.18
C SER A 373 -7.62 4.53 -30.51
N HIS A 374 -6.57 5.34 -30.67
CA HIS A 374 -5.68 5.28 -31.83
C HIS A 374 -4.76 4.04 -31.83
N LEU A 375 -4.36 3.55 -30.66
CA LEU A 375 -3.55 2.33 -30.53
C LEU A 375 -4.35 1.04 -30.80
N CYS A 376 -5.67 1.09 -30.62
CA CYS A 376 -6.57 -0.04 -30.85
C CYS A 376 -7.19 -0.06 -32.27
N LYS A 377 -6.95 0.96 -33.09
CA LYS A 377 -7.38 1.04 -34.50
C LYS A 377 -6.37 0.34 -35.41
#